data_AF-A0A2D6N640-F1
#
_entry.id   AF-A0A2D6N640-F1
#
_cell.length_a   1.000
_cell.length_b   1.000
_cell.length_c   1.000
_cell.angle_alpha   90.00
_cell.angle_beta   90.00
_cell.angle_gamma   90.00
#
_symmetry.space_group_name_H-M   'P 1'
#
loop_
_entity.id
_entity.type
_entity.pdbx_description
1 polymer ?
#
loop_
_entity_poly.entity_id
_entity_poly.type
_entity_poly.pdbx_seq_one_letter_code
_entity_poly.pdbx_strand_id
1 'polypeptide(L)'
;MEKPATTDHPIHDVLRVRWSPRAFDPRAVEPDKLLSLLEAARWAPSSSNEQPWHFIVAAQATSMGLMAHQMAGFHRDRAREVFAIPVGHEPVNVIAVGYPGDPSTLPDDLQRRERRPRERKSLAEFVYAGRWGHTAPLVE
;
A
#
# COMPACT_ATOMS: atom_id res chain seq x y z
N MET A 1 -13.86 4.80 10.25
CA MET A 1 -12.86 5.39 11.17
C MET A 1 -11.85 6.12 10.32
N GLU A 2 -11.65 7.42 10.54
CA GLU A 2 -10.61 8.17 9.85
C GLU A 2 -9.38 8.29 10.74
N LYS A 3 -8.19 8.24 10.12
CA LYS A 3 -6.91 8.36 10.81
C LYS A 3 -6.04 9.37 10.07
N PRO A 4 -6.40 10.67 10.07
CA PRO A 4 -5.57 11.67 9.43
C PRO A 4 -4.18 11.69 10.08
N ALA A 5 -3.14 11.82 9.26
CA ALA A 5 -1.81 12.06 9.77
C ALA A 5 -1.68 13.52 10.21
N THR A 6 -1.06 13.75 11.37
CA THR A 6 -0.49 15.05 11.70
C THR A 6 0.77 15.23 10.85
N THR A 7 0.88 16.35 10.16
CA THR A 7 1.98 16.63 9.22
C THR A 7 2.60 17.98 9.54
N ASP A 8 3.92 18.05 9.58
CA ASP A 8 4.67 19.29 9.87
C ASP A 8 4.57 20.31 8.73
N HIS A 9 4.28 19.84 7.52
CA HIS A 9 4.14 20.64 6.30
C HIS A 9 2.86 20.26 5.54
N PRO A 10 2.29 21.19 4.74
CA PRO A 10 1.09 20.92 3.97
C PRO A 10 1.35 19.86 2.90
N ILE A 11 0.47 18.86 2.84
CA ILE A 11 0.43 17.83 1.79
C ILE A 11 -1.00 17.65 1.30
N HIS A 12 -1.17 17.04 0.12
CA HIS A 12 -2.49 16.76 -0.43
C HIS A 12 -3.33 15.89 0.52
N ASP A 13 -4.62 16.21 0.64
CA ASP A 13 -5.54 15.58 1.59
C ASP A 13 -5.60 14.06 1.43
N VAL A 14 -5.54 13.55 0.18
CA VAL A 14 -5.52 12.10 -0.08
C VAL A 14 -4.36 11.39 0.64
N LEU A 15 -3.18 12.03 0.76
CA LEU A 15 -2.03 11.47 1.48
C LEU A 15 -2.19 11.62 2.99
N ARG A 16 -2.80 12.73 3.42
CA ARG A 16 -3.11 12.99 4.83
C ARG A 16 -4.12 11.98 5.36
N VAL A 17 -5.12 11.56 4.59
CA VAL A 17 -6.18 10.67 5.07
C VAL A 17 -5.96 9.20 4.73
N ARG A 18 -5.15 8.84 3.73
CA ARG A 18 -4.90 7.43 3.39
C ARG A 18 -4.04 6.73 4.44
N TRP A 19 -4.48 5.55 4.88
CA TRP A 19 -3.67 4.59 5.63
C TRP A 19 -3.79 3.18 5.03
N SER A 20 -3.08 2.22 5.60
CA SER A 20 -3.16 0.80 5.23
C SER A 20 -3.93 0.04 6.31
N PRO A 21 -5.27 -0.10 6.18
CA PRO A 21 -6.07 -0.86 7.13
C PRO A 21 -5.74 -2.35 7.10
N ARG A 22 -6.21 -3.04 8.14
CA ARG A 22 -6.16 -4.50 8.30
C ARG A 22 -7.54 -5.13 8.46
N ALA A 23 -8.51 -4.34 8.91
CA ALA A 23 -9.90 -4.76 9.05
C ALA A 23 -10.71 -4.34 7.84
N PHE A 24 -11.59 -5.24 7.41
CA PHE A 24 -12.02 -5.30 6.04
C PHE A 24 -13.45 -5.86 5.98
N ASP A 25 -14.37 -5.08 5.41
CA ASP A 25 -15.79 -5.43 5.22
C ASP A 25 -16.02 -6.48 4.11
N PRO A 26 -16.77 -7.58 4.32
CA PRO A 26 -16.90 -8.65 3.33
C PRO A 26 -17.52 -8.24 1.97
N ARG A 27 -18.05 -7.02 1.84
CA ARG A 27 -18.52 -6.45 0.58
C ARG A 27 -17.48 -6.54 -0.54
N ALA A 28 -17.90 -7.14 -1.65
CA ALA A 28 -17.12 -7.13 -2.89
C ALA A 28 -16.90 -5.71 -3.43
N VAL A 29 -15.70 -5.46 -3.94
CA VAL A 29 -15.38 -4.22 -4.66
C VAL A 29 -15.95 -4.28 -6.07
N GLU A 30 -16.61 -3.20 -6.48
CA GLU A 30 -17.19 -3.10 -7.81
C GLU A 30 -16.09 -3.11 -8.89
N PRO A 31 -16.29 -3.85 -10.01
CA PRO A 31 -15.30 -3.93 -11.09
C PRO A 31 -14.80 -2.57 -11.59
N ASP A 32 -15.70 -1.60 -11.78
CA ASP A 32 -15.35 -0.26 -12.27
C ASP A 32 -14.39 0.49 -11.33
N LYS A 33 -14.48 0.24 -10.02
CA LYS A 33 -13.53 0.81 -9.05
C LYS A 33 -12.17 0.14 -9.16
N LEU A 34 -12.12 -1.17 -9.36
CA LEU A 34 -10.87 -1.89 -9.60
C LEU A 34 -10.21 -1.42 -10.90
N LEU A 35 -11.00 -1.25 -11.97
CA LEU A 35 -10.51 -0.69 -13.24
C LEU A 35 -9.98 0.72 -13.06
N SER A 36 -10.69 1.58 -12.31
CA SER A 36 -10.23 2.95 -12.02
C SER A 36 -8.90 2.96 -11.26
N LEU A 37 -8.69 2.01 -10.32
CA LEU A 37 -7.43 1.87 -9.59
C LEU A 37 -6.29 1.43 -10.50
N LEU A 38 -6.53 0.45 -11.38
CA LEU A 38 -5.54 -0.03 -12.34
C LEU A 38 -5.20 1.04 -13.39
N GLU A 39 -6.18 1.83 -13.83
CA GLU A 39 -5.98 2.96 -14.72
C GLU A 39 -5.10 4.03 -14.06
N ALA A 40 -5.35 4.36 -12.79
CA ALA A 40 -4.48 5.27 -12.05
C ALA A 40 -3.04 4.73 -11.93
N ALA A 41 -2.87 3.42 -11.72
CA ALA A 41 -1.56 2.79 -11.68
C ALA A 41 -0.83 2.81 -13.04
N ARG A 42 -1.57 2.65 -14.15
CA ARG A 42 -1.06 2.69 -15.52
C ARG A 42 -0.38 4.02 -15.84
N TRP A 43 -0.85 5.12 -15.25
CA TRP A 43 -0.32 6.47 -15.45
C TRP A 43 0.89 6.83 -14.57
N ALA A 44 1.41 5.90 -13.77
CA ALA A 44 2.67 6.13 -13.07
C ALA A 44 3.81 6.41 -14.08
N PRO A 45 4.76 7.31 -13.78
CA PRO A 45 5.95 7.46 -14.61
C PRO A 45 6.89 6.25 -14.45
N SER A 46 7.65 5.93 -15.50
CA SER A 46 8.69 4.89 -15.47
C SER A 46 9.92 5.32 -16.28
N SER A 47 11.09 4.75 -15.95
CA SER A 47 12.32 4.96 -16.72
C SER A 47 12.07 4.62 -18.19
N SER A 48 12.47 5.52 -19.08
CA SER A 48 12.26 5.37 -20.54
C SER A 48 10.81 5.05 -20.95
N ASN A 49 9.83 5.34 -20.09
CA ASN A 49 8.43 4.96 -20.24
C ASN A 49 8.19 3.44 -20.46
N GLU A 50 9.05 2.58 -19.91
CA GLU A 50 8.99 1.11 -20.08
C GLU A 50 7.71 0.48 -19.52
N GLN A 51 7.07 1.11 -18.54
CA GLN A 51 5.85 0.62 -17.88
C GLN A 51 5.96 -0.86 -17.46
N PRO A 52 6.99 -1.25 -16.69
CA PRO A 52 7.33 -2.66 -16.46
C PRO A 52 6.34 -3.41 -15.55
N TRP A 53 5.37 -2.70 -14.97
CA TRP A 53 4.41 -3.27 -14.04
C TRP A 53 3.41 -4.18 -14.75
N HIS A 54 3.20 -5.34 -14.14
CA HIS A 54 2.14 -6.27 -14.49
C HIS A 54 1.32 -6.54 -13.24
N PHE A 55 0.00 -6.60 -13.38
CA PHE A 55 -0.92 -6.86 -12.29
C PHE A 55 -1.64 -8.17 -12.55
N ILE A 56 -1.53 -9.12 -11.61
CA ILE A 56 -2.33 -10.34 -11.61
C ILE A 56 -3.47 -10.13 -10.62
N VAL A 57 -4.70 -10.03 -11.14
CA VAL A 57 -5.91 -9.86 -10.33
C VAL A 57 -6.52 -11.23 -10.08
N ALA A 58 -6.45 -11.71 -8.83
CA ALA A 58 -7.08 -12.96 -8.45
C ALA A 58 -8.55 -12.73 -8.04
N ALA A 59 -9.49 -13.04 -8.94
CA ALA A 59 -10.93 -12.82 -8.74
C ALA A 59 -11.56 -13.62 -7.59
N GLN A 60 -10.92 -14.71 -7.12
CA GLN A 60 -11.36 -15.41 -5.90
C GLN A 60 -11.30 -14.48 -4.68
N ALA A 61 -10.38 -13.51 -4.68
CA ALA A 61 -10.31 -12.47 -3.66
C ALA A 61 -11.50 -11.49 -3.73
N THR A 62 -11.99 -11.18 -4.94
CA THR A 62 -13.19 -10.35 -5.17
C THR A 62 -14.48 -11.08 -4.81
N SER A 63 -14.59 -12.39 -5.12
CA SER A 63 -15.73 -13.22 -4.69
C SER A 63 -15.73 -13.55 -3.20
N MET A 64 -14.61 -13.28 -2.49
CA MET A 64 -14.43 -13.48 -1.05
C MET A 64 -14.26 -12.16 -0.25
N GLY A 65 -14.44 -10.99 -0.87
CA GLY A 65 -14.42 -9.69 -0.16
C GLY A 65 -13.04 -9.20 0.35
N LEU A 66 -11.93 -9.50 -0.33
CA LEU A 66 -10.55 -9.22 0.15
C LEU A 66 -9.93 -7.91 -0.35
N MET A 67 -8.94 -7.35 0.40
CA MET A 67 -8.81 -5.90 0.65
C MET A 67 -7.45 -5.13 0.77
N ALA A 68 -7.43 -3.79 0.58
CA ALA A 68 -6.30 -2.85 0.32
C ALA A 68 -5.08 -2.89 1.25
N HIS A 69 -4.16 -3.86 1.12
CA HIS A 69 -2.94 -3.92 1.94
C HIS A 69 -1.73 -4.38 1.13
N GLN A 70 -0.75 -3.49 0.91
CA GLN A 70 0.52 -3.87 0.31
C GLN A 70 1.36 -4.69 1.30
N MET A 71 1.73 -5.89 0.90
CA MET A 71 2.51 -6.85 1.66
C MET A 71 3.76 -7.25 0.88
N ALA A 72 4.91 -7.21 1.56
CA ALA A 72 6.15 -7.78 1.06
C ALA A 72 6.42 -9.19 1.62
N GLY A 73 5.74 -9.58 2.70
CA GLY A 73 5.85 -10.91 3.33
C GLY A 73 4.93 -11.92 2.66
N PHE A 74 5.37 -12.51 1.57
CA PHE A 74 4.68 -13.62 0.89
C PHE A 74 5.72 -14.57 0.26
N HIS A 75 5.30 -15.79 -0.07
CA HIS A 75 6.16 -16.79 -0.70
C HIS A 75 6.33 -16.49 -2.20
N ARG A 76 7.41 -15.78 -2.56
CA ARG A 76 7.71 -15.37 -3.95
C ARG A 76 7.75 -16.55 -4.91
N ASP A 77 8.45 -17.62 -4.56
CA ASP A 77 8.57 -18.82 -5.41
C ASP A 77 7.23 -19.50 -5.63
N ARG A 78 6.42 -19.62 -4.58
CA ARG A 78 5.04 -20.14 -4.71
C ARG A 78 4.17 -19.24 -5.58
N ALA A 79 4.31 -17.91 -5.49
CA ALA A 79 3.58 -17.00 -6.35
C ALA A 79 3.98 -17.19 -7.82
N ARG A 80 5.26 -17.43 -8.11
CA ARG A 80 5.74 -17.75 -9.45
C ARG A 80 5.12 -19.03 -9.99
N GLU A 81 5.13 -20.09 -9.20
CA GLU A 81 4.54 -21.39 -9.57
C GLU A 81 3.02 -21.28 -9.81
N VAL A 82 2.28 -20.74 -8.85
CA VAL A 82 0.80 -20.73 -8.86
C VAL A 82 0.26 -19.82 -9.95
N PHE A 83 0.87 -18.65 -10.14
CA PHE A 83 0.41 -17.67 -11.14
C PHE A 83 1.19 -17.75 -12.45
N ALA A 84 2.03 -18.78 -12.62
CA ALA A 84 2.85 -19.00 -13.81
C ALA A 84 3.64 -17.74 -14.23
N ILE A 85 4.24 -17.04 -13.27
CA ILE A 85 4.98 -15.80 -13.54
C ILE A 85 6.25 -16.16 -14.33
N PRO A 86 6.43 -15.62 -15.55
CA PRO A 86 7.54 -16.00 -16.39
C PRO A 86 8.89 -15.54 -15.84
N VAL A 87 9.96 -16.20 -16.29
CA VAL A 87 11.34 -15.74 -16.07
C VAL A 87 11.48 -14.30 -16.58
N GLY A 88 12.27 -13.49 -15.87
CA GLY A 88 12.46 -12.07 -16.18
C GLY A 88 11.45 -11.13 -15.49
N HIS A 89 10.39 -11.67 -14.85
CA HIS A 89 9.47 -10.88 -14.04
C HIS A 89 9.66 -11.21 -12.57
N GLU A 90 9.65 -10.20 -11.68
CA GLU A 90 9.76 -10.36 -10.23
C GLU A 90 8.44 -10.02 -9.56
N PRO A 91 7.83 -10.93 -8.76
CA PRO A 91 6.67 -10.57 -7.96
C PRO A 91 7.13 -9.63 -6.84
N VAL A 92 6.91 -8.32 -6.97
CA VAL A 92 7.47 -7.33 -6.04
C VAL A 92 6.66 -7.26 -4.73
N ASN A 93 5.34 -7.24 -4.84
CA ASN A 93 4.40 -7.02 -3.75
C ASN A 93 3.05 -7.70 -4.01
N VAL A 94 2.28 -7.91 -2.94
CA VAL A 94 0.86 -8.28 -3.01
C VAL A 94 0.04 -7.13 -2.45
N ILE A 95 -1.02 -6.73 -3.15
CA ILE A 95 -1.97 -5.70 -2.69
C ILE A 95 -3.33 -6.37 -2.68
N ALA A 96 -3.86 -6.72 -1.52
CA ALA A 96 -5.30 -7.02 -1.44
C ALA A 96 -6.08 -5.68 -1.67
N VAL A 97 -7.38 -5.54 -2.06
CA VAL A 97 -8.09 -4.23 -2.31
C VAL A 97 -9.57 -4.16 -1.86
N GLY A 98 -10.01 -3.26 -0.95
CA GLY A 98 -11.40 -3.29 -0.40
C GLY A 98 -11.77 -2.25 0.69
N TYR A 99 -13.00 -2.33 1.21
CA TYR A 99 -13.60 -1.37 2.15
C TYR A 99 -13.20 -1.56 3.63
N PRO A 100 -12.84 -0.48 4.37
CA PRO A 100 -12.54 -0.61 5.79
C PRO A 100 -13.68 -1.27 6.58
N GLY A 101 -13.37 -2.37 7.29
CA GLY A 101 -14.30 -3.10 8.15
C GLY A 101 -14.12 -2.77 9.63
N ASP A 102 -14.84 -3.49 10.49
CA ASP A 102 -14.77 -3.30 11.94
C ASP A 102 -13.46 -3.88 12.53
N PRO A 103 -12.58 -3.05 13.12
CA PRO A 103 -11.37 -3.52 13.78
C PRO A 103 -11.62 -4.52 14.90
N SER A 104 -12.79 -4.52 15.54
CA SER A 104 -13.11 -5.48 16.63
C SER A 104 -13.07 -6.94 16.19
N THR A 105 -13.17 -7.19 14.88
CA THR A 105 -13.12 -8.53 14.27
C THR A 105 -11.70 -9.09 14.13
N LEU A 106 -10.67 -8.26 14.32
CA LEU A 106 -9.28 -8.69 14.21
C LEU A 106 -8.79 -9.37 15.51
N PRO A 107 -7.76 -10.23 15.44
CA PRO A 107 -6.97 -10.62 16.61
C PRO A 107 -6.39 -9.41 17.36
N ASP A 108 -6.23 -9.51 18.68
CA ASP A 108 -5.86 -8.39 19.56
C ASP A 108 -4.59 -7.64 19.14
N ASP A 109 -3.57 -8.34 18.64
CA ASP A 109 -2.33 -7.72 18.17
C ASP A 109 -2.57 -6.85 16.94
N LEU A 110 -3.42 -7.31 16.02
CA LEU A 110 -3.81 -6.57 14.83
C LEU A 110 -4.77 -5.43 15.16
N GLN A 111 -5.68 -5.60 16.13
CA GLN A 111 -6.51 -4.50 16.66
C GLN A 111 -5.66 -3.37 17.20
N ARG A 112 -4.66 -3.68 18.05
CA ARG A 112 -3.74 -2.69 18.59
C ARG A 112 -3.02 -1.94 17.46
N ARG A 113 -2.56 -2.64 16.44
CA ARG A 113 -1.89 -2.03 15.27
C ARG A 113 -2.83 -1.18 14.43
N GLU A 114 -4.09 -1.60 14.26
CA GLU A 114 -5.10 -0.87 13.50
C GLU A 114 -5.49 0.42 14.21
N ARG A 115 -5.48 0.46 15.54
CA ARG A 115 -5.85 1.64 16.34
C ARG A 115 -4.71 2.62 16.59
N ARG A 116 -3.44 2.17 16.49
CA ARG A 116 -2.27 3.03 16.71
C ARG A 116 -2.29 4.30 15.83
N PRO A 117 -1.93 5.47 16.37
CA PRO A 117 -1.71 6.67 15.57
C PRO A 117 -0.75 6.43 14.41
N ARG A 118 -0.88 7.25 13.37
CA ARG A 118 0.06 7.22 12.25
C ARG A 118 1.23 8.13 12.59
N GLU A 119 2.41 7.54 12.60
CA GLU A 119 3.65 8.25 12.88
C GLU A 119 4.63 8.03 11.72
N ARG A 120 5.50 9.01 11.52
CA ARG A 120 6.66 8.96 10.63
C ARG A 120 7.84 9.57 11.37
N LYS A 121 9.03 9.17 10.94
CA LYS A 121 10.27 9.84 11.33
C LYS A 121 10.19 11.33 10.98
N SER A 122 10.85 12.18 11.76
CA SER A 122 10.99 13.59 11.42
C SER A 122 11.82 13.74 10.15
N LEU A 123 11.71 14.89 9.46
CA LEU A 123 12.54 15.15 8.28
C LEU A 123 14.04 15.08 8.60
N ALA A 124 14.45 15.56 9.78
CA ALA A 124 15.84 15.55 10.23
C ALA A 124 16.44 14.14 10.32
N GLU A 125 15.62 13.10 10.54
CA GLU A 125 16.10 11.72 10.63
C GLU A 125 16.49 11.11 9.26
N PHE A 126 16.02 11.66 8.14
CA PHE A 126 16.23 11.06 6.81
C PHE A 126 16.55 12.04 5.67
N VAL A 127 16.62 13.35 5.94
CA VAL A 127 16.99 14.37 4.94
C VAL A 127 18.40 14.87 5.25
N TYR A 128 19.34 14.51 4.37
CA TYR A 128 20.77 14.80 4.53
C TYR A 128 21.30 15.73 3.42
N ALA A 129 22.37 16.48 3.71
CA ALA A 129 23.04 17.36 2.75
C ALA A 129 24.52 16.97 2.55
N GLY A 130 24.92 16.79 1.29
CA GLY A 130 26.30 16.50 0.88
C GLY A 130 26.81 15.09 1.24
N ARG A 131 26.60 14.63 2.48
CA ARG A 131 27.01 13.32 3.00
C ARG A 131 25.88 12.65 3.76
N TRP A 132 25.80 11.32 3.66
CA TRP A 132 24.89 10.50 4.47
C TRP A 132 25.10 10.73 5.98
N GLY A 133 24.00 10.91 6.72
CA GLY A 133 24.03 11.14 8.16
C GLY A 133 24.37 12.58 8.59
N HIS A 134 24.59 13.50 7.65
CA HIS A 134 24.62 14.94 7.94
C HIS A 134 23.26 15.55 7.65
N THR A 135 22.49 15.84 8.70
CA THR A 135 21.18 16.50 8.59
C THR A 135 21.28 17.75 7.72
N ALA A 136 20.33 17.90 6.80
CA ALA A 136 20.30 19.09 5.95
C ALA A 136 19.86 20.31 6.78
N PRO A 137 20.54 21.47 6.69
CA PRO A 137 20.14 22.70 7.39
C PRO A 137 18.71 23.18 7.08
N LEU A 138 18.11 22.71 5.99
CA LEU A 138 16.72 22.97 5.63
C LEU A 138 15.70 22.41 6.64
N VAL A 139 16.09 21.35 7.37
CA VAL A 139 15.19 20.57 8.25
C VAL A 139 15.70 20.50 9.70
N GLU A 140 16.66 21.37 10.05
CA GLU A 140 17.16 21.57 11.40
C GLU A 140 16.23 22.46 12.24
#